data_AF-A0A955LZ75-F1
#
_entry.id   AF-A0A955LZ75-F1
#
_cell.length_a   1.000
_cell.length_b   1.000
_cell.length_c   1.000
_cell.angle_alpha   90.00
_cell.angle_beta   90.00
_cell.angle_gamma   90.00
#
_symmetry.space_group_name_H-M   'P 1'
#
loop_
_entity.id
_entity.type
_entity.pdbx_description
1 polymer ?
#
loop_
_entity_poly.entity_id
_entity_poly.type
_entity_poly.pdbx_seq_one_letter_code
_entity_poly.pdbx_strand_id
1 'polypeptide(L)'
;MKSGKILIIVTNHSKYPSRTDTTGLWVTELTHFCDIVKEAGFEMDFASPQGGATPLDERSLGWLYMDKSAWAHLNDSSFMEK
;
A
#
# COMPACT_ATOMS: atom_id res chain seq x y z
N MET A 1 -19.33 17.92 -5.08
CA MET A 1 -17.87 17.79 -5.21
C MET A 1 -17.62 16.90 -6.43
N LYS A 2 -16.63 17.18 -7.28
CA LYS A 2 -16.30 16.26 -8.38
C LYS A 2 -15.72 15.00 -7.77
N SER A 3 -16.47 13.90 -7.83
CA SER A 3 -15.96 12.54 -7.57
C SER A 3 -14.99 12.20 -8.69
N GLY A 4 -13.73 11.99 -8.33
CA GLY A 4 -12.69 11.48 -9.21
C GLY A 4 -12.22 10.12 -8.72
N LYS A 5 -11.72 9.31 -9.63
CA LYS A 5 -11.10 8.03 -9.31
C LYS A 5 -9.61 8.09 -9.51
N ILE A 6 -8.85 7.57 -8.55
CA ILE A 6 -7.40 7.45 -8.60
C ILE A 6 -7.07 5.97 -8.81
N LEU A 7 -6.26 5.67 -9.82
CA LEU A 7 -5.67 4.36 -10.00
C LEU A 7 -4.28 4.35 -9.35
N ILE A 8 -4.12 3.55 -8.30
CA ILE A 8 -2.86 3.40 -7.58
C ILE A 8 -2.15 2.16 -8.13
N ILE A 9 -1.00 2.37 -8.76
CA ILE A 9 -0.18 1.28 -9.28
C ILE A 9 0.86 0.87 -8.24
N VAL A 10 0.77 -0.37 -7.77
CA VAL A 10 1.69 -0.94 -6.78
C VAL A 10 2.61 -1.98 -7.42
N THR A 11 3.71 -2.27 -6.74
CA THR A 11 4.77 -3.15 -7.25
C THR A 11 4.39 -4.62 -7.12
N ASN A 12 4.88 -5.48 -8.03
CA ASN A 12 4.95 -6.94 -7.80
C ASN A 12 6.37 -7.40 -7.46
N HIS A 13 7.33 -6.48 -7.33
CA HIS A 13 8.73 -6.79 -7.13
C HIS A 13 9.01 -7.06 -5.65
N SER A 14 9.42 -8.30 -5.32
CA SER A 14 9.54 -8.75 -3.92
C SER A 14 10.97 -8.95 -3.42
N LYS A 15 12.00 -8.82 -4.28
CA LYS A 15 13.38 -9.17 -3.93
C LYS A 15 14.39 -8.17 -4.47
N TYR A 16 15.41 -7.83 -3.68
CA TYR A 16 16.56 -7.12 -4.21
C TYR A 16 17.44 -8.04 -5.06
N PRO A 17 18.14 -7.51 -6.09
CA PRO A 17 19.07 -8.32 -6.89
C PRO A 17 20.28 -8.84 -6.09
N SER A 18 20.69 -8.12 -5.03
CA SER A 18 21.96 -8.34 -4.33
C SER A 18 21.83 -8.45 -2.81
N ARG A 19 20.62 -8.39 -2.25
CA ARG A 19 20.38 -8.47 -0.80
C ARG A 19 19.49 -9.66 -0.46
N THR A 20 19.62 -10.14 0.77
CA THR A 20 18.87 -11.30 1.28
C THR A 20 17.50 -10.94 1.85
N ASP A 21 17.29 -9.69 2.26
CA ASP A 21 15.98 -9.20 2.72
C ASP A 21 15.04 -8.97 1.54
N THR A 22 13.74 -9.01 1.84
CA THR A 22 12.69 -8.78 0.84
C THR A 22 12.39 -7.30 0.67
N THR A 23 11.92 -6.92 -0.52
CA THR A 23 11.38 -5.59 -0.79
C THR A 23 9.94 -5.70 -1.24
N GLY A 24 9.29 -4.57 -1.48
CA GLY A 24 7.90 -4.53 -1.90
C GLY A 24 7.33 -3.14 -1.74
N LEU A 25 6.02 -3.10 -1.58
CA LEU A 25 5.28 -1.90 -1.23
C LEU A 25 5.65 -1.44 0.18
N TRP A 26 5.98 -0.16 0.32
CA TRP A 26 6.16 0.46 1.62
C TRP A 26 4.80 0.85 2.20
N VAL A 27 4.37 0.19 3.29
CA VAL A 27 2.98 0.28 3.78
C VAL A 27 2.58 1.72 4.10
N THR A 28 3.40 2.46 4.84
CA THR A 28 3.05 3.80 5.29
C THR A 28 3.02 4.83 4.17
N GLU A 29 3.86 4.69 3.15
CA GLU A 29 3.80 5.53 1.95
C GLU A 29 2.44 5.41 1.27
N LEU A 30 1.92 4.18 1.16
CA LEU A 30 0.60 3.96 0.58
C LEU A 30 -0.52 4.45 1.50
N THR A 31 -0.54 4.02 2.76
CA THR A 31 -1.68 4.27 3.63
C THR A 31 -1.87 5.75 3.92
N HIS A 32 -0.77 6.51 4.09
CA HIS A 32 -0.84 7.97 4.25
C HIS A 32 -1.45 8.66 3.03
N PHE A 33 -1.08 8.22 1.83
CA PHE A 33 -1.70 8.73 0.61
C PHE A 33 -3.20 8.40 0.55
N CYS A 34 -3.56 7.14 0.81
CA CYS A 34 -4.94 6.67 0.81
C CYS A 34 -5.82 7.46 1.78
N ASP A 35 -5.33 7.75 2.99
CA ASP A 35 -6.06 8.52 4.00
C ASP A 35 -6.42 9.93 3.48
N ILE A 36 -5.43 10.64 2.93
CA ILE A 36 -5.60 12.01 2.44
C ILE A 36 -6.59 12.06 1.27
N VAL A 37 -6.46 11.16 0.29
CA VAL A 37 -7.33 11.21 -0.89
C VAL A 37 -8.74 10.70 -0.57
N LYS A 38 -8.88 9.77 0.38
CA LYS A 38 -10.18 9.33 0.89
C LYS A 38 -10.89 10.47 1.63
N GLU A 39 -10.19 11.21 2.48
CA GLU A 39 -10.73 12.39 3.17
C GLU A 39 -11.16 13.48 2.17
N ALA A 40 -10.39 13.65 1.08
CA ALA A 40 -10.74 14.55 -0.01
C ALA A 40 -11.89 14.06 -0.91
N GLY A 41 -12.43 12.85 -0.68
CA GLY A 41 -13.59 12.31 -1.37
C GLY A 41 -13.30 11.64 -2.71
N PHE A 42 -12.06 11.19 -2.94
CA PHE A 42 -11.70 10.40 -4.12
C PHE A 42 -11.97 8.90 -3.92
N GLU A 43 -12.42 8.25 -4.99
CA GLU A 43 -12.43 6.80 -5.07
C GLU A 43 -11.05 6.27 -5.47
N MET A 44 -10.70 5.06 -5.03
CA MET A 44 -9.41 4.44 -5.30
C MET A 44 -9.58 3.02 -5.83
N ASP A 45 -8.90 2.72 -6.94
CA ASP A 45 -8.63 1.38 -7.43
C ASP A 45 -7.15 1.07 -7.33
N PHE A 46 -6.83 -0.21 -7.21
CA PHE A 46 -5.47 -0.72 -7.16
C PHE A 46 -5.19 -1.59 -8.37
N ALA A 47 -3.98 -1.49 -8.89
CA ALA A 47 -3.49 -2.42 -9.89
C ALA A 47 -1.99 -2.63 -9.71
N SER A 48 -1.49 -3.72 -10.25
CA SER A 48 -0.06 -4.02 -10.30
C SER A 48 0.27 -4.62 -11.67
N PRO A 49 1.50 -4.47 -12.19
CA PRO A 49 1.83 -4.93 -13.54
C PRO A 49 1.50 -6.40 -13.83
N GLN A 50 1.57 -7.27 -12.82
CA GLN A 50 1.27 -8.71 -12.93
C GLN A 50 -0.07 -9.08 -12.30
N GLY A 51 -0.80 -8.12 -11.70
CA GLY A 51 -1.98 -8.38 -10.88
C GLY A 51 -1.65 -9.17 -9.62
N GLY A 52 -2.69 -9.73 -8.98
CA GLY A 52 -2.55 -10.56 -7.79
C GLY A 52 -2.02 -9.80 -6.56
N ALA A 53 -1.55 -10.55 -5.57
CA ALA A 53 -1.11 -10.00 -4.30
C ALA A 53 0.17 -9.15 -4.45
N THR A 54 0.18 -8.03 -3.74
CA THR A 54 1.32 -7.11 -3.67
C THR A 54 2.25 -7.51 -2.52
N PRO A 55 3.55 -7.76 -2.77
CA PRO A 55 4.51 -7.98 -1.70
C PRO A 55 4.70 -6.71 -0.88
N LEU A 56 4.84 -6.84 0.44
CA LEU A 56 5.19 -5.73 1.33
C LEU A 56 6.70 -5.72 1.57
N ASP A 57 7.30 -4.52 1.64
CA ASP A 57 8.70 -4.39 2.06
C ASP A 57 8.81 -4.75 3.55
N GLU A 58 9.63 -5.76 3.86
CA GLU A 58 9.82 -6.28 5.23
C GLU A 58 10.22 -5.18 6.22
N ARG A 59 11.02 -4.19 5.79
CA ARG A 59 11.47 -3.12 6.66
C ARG A 59 10.35 -2.14 6.96
N SER A 60 9.42 -1.94 6.03
CA SER A 60 8.28 -1.02 6.22
C SER A 60 7.34 -1.45 7.35
N LEU A 61 7.36 -2.74 7.73
CA LEU A 61 6.60 -3.31 8.85
C LEU A 61 7.28 -3.10 10.21
N GLY A 62 8.48 -2.55 10.24
CA GLY A 62 9.22 -2.29 11.47
C GLY A 62 8.52 -1.26 12.36
N TRP A 63 8.67 -1.40 13.68
CA TRP A 63 8.04 -0.53 14.69
C TRP A 63 8.39 0.96 14.53
N LEU A 64 9.53 1.27 13.90
CA LEU A 64 9.96 2.65 13.63
C LEU A 64 9.14 3.32 12.53
N TYR A 65 8.61 2.54 11.59
CA TYR A 65 7.94 3.04 10.39
C TYR A 65 6.43 2.88 10.44
N MET A 66 5.94 1.89 11.19
CA MET A 66 4.51 1.64 11.37
C MET A 66 3.87 2.62 12.34
N ASP A 67 2.69 3.12 11.97
CA ASP A 67 1.84 3.92 12.86
C ASP A 67 0.44 3.30 13.01
N LYS A 68 -0.41 3.97 13.80
CA LYS A 68 -1.77 3.49 14.09
C LYS A 68 -2.63 3.39 12.83
N SER A 69 -2.47 4.30 11.87
CA SER A 69 -3.27 4.28 10.64
C SER A 69 -2.86 3.09 9.77
N ALA A 70 -1.55 2.91 9.57
CA ALA A 70 -1.01 1.80 8.81
C ALA A 70 -1.44 0.45 9.38
N TRP A 71 -1.43 0.29 10.71
CA TRP A 71 -1.97 -0.91 11.36
C TRP A 71 -3.47 -1.09 11.16
N ALA A 72 -4.25 0.00 11.16
CA ALA A 72 -5.69 -0.08 10.90
C ALA A 72 -5.97 -0.60 9.49
N HIS A 73 -5.23 -0.11 8.48
CA HIS A 73 -5.35 -0.60 7.09
C HIS A 73 -4.93 -2.06 6.94
N LEU A 74 -3.81 -2.48 7.55
CA LEU A 74 -3.37 -3.89 7.47
C LEU A 74 -4.36 -4.86 8.14
N ASN A 75 -5.13 -4.40 9.12
CA ASN A 75 -6.15 -5.19 9.80
C ASN A 75 -7.54 -5.08 9.16
N ASP A 76 -7.70 -4.25 8.13
CA ASP A 76 -8.95 -4.11 7.37
C ASP A 76 -8.92 -5.06 6.16
N SER A 77 -9.68 -6.15 6.25
CA SER A 77 -9.79 -7.12 5.15
C SER A 77 -10.26 -6.47 3.85
N SER A 78 -11.12 -5.46 3.90
CA SER A 78 -11.61 -4.79 2.69
C SER A 78 -10.53 -3.96 2.00
N PHE A 79 -9.53 -3.49 2.75
CA PHE A 79 -8.35 -2.83 2.20
C PHE A 79 -7.35 -3.84 1.65
N MET A 80 -7.14 -4.94 2.37
CA MET A 80 -6.19 -5.99 1.99
C MET A 80 -6.63 -6.84 0.79
N GLU A 81 -7.94 -6.86 0.49
CA GLU A 81 -8.52 -7.55 -0.68
C GLU A 81 -8.54 -6.70 -1.95
N LYS A 82 -8.13 -5.42 -1.89
CA LYS A 82 -8.02 -4.54 -3.06
C LYS A 82 -6.80 -4.86 -3.92
#